data_AF-A0A0F9FUP5-F1
#
_entry.id   AF-A0A0F9FUP5-F1
#
_cell.length_a   1.000
_cell.length_b   1.000
_cell.length_c   1.000
_cell.angle_alpha   90.00
_cell.angle_beta   90.00
_cell.angle_gamma   90.00
#
_symmetry.space_group_name_H-M   'P 1'
#
loop_
_entity.id
_entity.type
_entity.pdbx_description
1 polymer ?
#
loop_
_entity_poly.entity_id
_entity_poly.type
_entity_poly.pdbx_seq_one_letter_code
_entity_poly.pdbx_strand_id
1 'polypeptide(L)'
;MIGADTLKEVVFTRLGKVDPGPGYVHIPEGREAAWFAEMTAEKPFTKYSKGRAIREWRKSASDRNEAFDCRVYAAAALESLKSSGFGLDEEALRIAALVAPGKPDNAAPRKAPMTRSRFMDR
;
A
#
# COMPACT_ATOMS: atom_id res chain seq x y z
N MET A 1 -7.93 -4.53 -17.23
CA MET A 1 -6.50 -4.87 -17.12
C MET A 1 -5.79 -3.70 -16.47
N ILE A 2 -4.92 -3.94 -15.49
CA ILE A 2 -4.21 -2.88 -14.77
C ILE A 2 -2.74 -2.91 -15.20
N GLY A 3 -2.21 -1.77 -15.62
CA GLY A 3 -0.80 -1.63 -16.00
C GLY A 3 0.10 -1.66 -14.77
N ALA A 4 0.84 -2.76 -14.57
CA ALA A 4 1.76 -2.91 -13.44
C ALA A 4 2.83 -1.81 -13.43
N ASP A 5 3.42 -1.48 -14.59
CA ASP A 5 4.45 -0.45 -14.71
C ASP A 5 3.94 0.94 -14.31
N THR A 6 2.72 1.29 -14.70
CA THR A 6 2.09 2.57 -14.31
C THR A 6 1.89 2.63 -12.80
N LEU A 7 1.48 1.54 -12.16
CA LEU A 7 1.35 1.50 -10.72
C LEU A 7 2.70 1.57 -10.00
N LYS A 8 3.73 0.89 -10.52
CA LYS A 8 5.10 1.01 -10.01
C LYS A 8 5.56 2.46 -10.06
N GLU A 9 5.29 3.19 -11.13
CA GLU A 9 5.59 4.62 -11.24
C GLU A 9 4.84 5.44 -10.19
N VAL A 10 3.52 5.23 -10.04
CA VAL A 10 2.71 5.94 -9.04
C VAL A 10 3.22 5.68 -7.62
N VAL A 11 3.49 4.42 -7.27
CA VAL A 11 4.00 4.05 -5.94
C VAL A 11 5.38 4.67 -5.72
N PHE A 12 6.28 4.57 -6.70
CA PHE A 12 7.64 5.11 -6.61
C PHE A 12 7.65 6.63 -6.47
N THR A 13 6.85 7.35 -7.25
CA THR A 13 6.70 8.81 -7.12
C THR A 13 6.15 9.20 -5.74
N ARG A 14 5.22 8.42 -5.19
CA ARG A 14 4.66 8.66 -3.85
C ARG A 14 5.68 8.41 -2.73
N LEU A 15 6.57 7.44 -2.87
CA LEU A 15 7.65 7.18 -1.90
C LEU A 15 8.62 8.37 -1.78
N GLY A 16 8.77 9.18 -2.83
CA GLY A 16 9.59 10.39 -2.80
C GLY A 16 8.96 11.59 -2.10
N LYS A 17 7.70 11.49 -1.65
CA LYS A 17 7.02 12.59 -0.93
C LYS A 17 7.43 12.59 0.53
N VAL A 18 8.12 13.65 0.96
CA VAL A 18 8.61 13.81 2.33
C VAL A 18 7.58 14.48 3.23
N ASP A 19 6.80 15.41 2.68
CA ASP A 19 5.81 16.16 3.44
C ASP A 19 4.44 15.45 3.47
N PRO A 20 3.73 15.49 4.61
CA PRO A 20 2.37 14.97 4.71
C PRO A 20 1.41 15.64 3.71
N GLY A 21 0.54 14.84 3.10
CA GLY A 21 -0.45 15.31 2.14
C GLY A 21 -0.94 14.22 1.19
N PRO A 22 -1.71 14.57 0.14
CA PRO A 22 -2.24 13.60 -0.81
C PRO A 22 -1.15 12.73 -1.45
N GLY A 23 -1.26 11.42 -1.27
CA GLY A 23 -0.29 10.45 -1.76
C GLY A 23 0.99 10.33 -0.94
N TYR A 24 1.08 10.98 0.23
CA TYR A 24 2.12 10.70 1.20
C TYR A 24 2.06 9.23 1.65
N VAL A 25 3.24 8.63 1.85
CA VAL A 25 3.34 7.22 2.22
C VAL A 25 3.59 7.09 3.72
N HIS A 26 2.54 6.72 4.46
CA HIS A 26 2.70 6.32 5.85
C HIS A 26 3.42 4.97 5.94
N ILE A 27 4.41 4.91 6.82
CA ILE A 27 5.19 3.72 7.12
C ILE A 27 5.03 3.45 8.62
N PRO A 28 4.60 2.24 9.02
CA PRO A 28 4.51 1.88 10.43
C PRO A 28 5.86 2.00 11.13
N GLU A 29 5.83 2.40 12.39
CA GLU A 29 7.01 2.35 13.24
C GLU A 29 7.51 0.91 13.41
N GLY A 30 8.83 0.74 13.56
CA GLY A 30 9.44 -0.58 13.78
C GLY A 30 9.74 -1.39 12.51
N ARG A 31 9.66 -0.81 11.32
CA ARG A 31 10.19 -1.45 10.10
C ARG A 31 11.72 -1.52 10.16
N GLU A 32 12.27 -2.67 9.80
CA GLU A 32 13.72 -2.88 9.75
C GLU A 32 14.33 -2.37 8.44
N ALA A 33 15.64 -2.10 8.44
CA ALA A 33 16.39 -1.64 7.27
C ALA A 33 16.21 -2.55 6.03
N ALA A 34 16.10 -3.87 6.23
CA ALA A 34 15.87 -4.83 5.15
C ALA A 34 14.56 -4.55 4.41
N TRP A 35 13.49 -4.16 5.12
CA TRP A 35 12.21 -3.81 4.50
C TRP A 35 12.33 -2.57 3.61
N PHE A 36 13.11 -1.57 4.04
CA PHE A 36 13.36 -0.36 3.23
C PHE A 36 14.24 -0.66 2.01
N ALA A 37 15.19 -1.58 2.13
CA ALA A 37 15.97 -2.06 1.00
C ALA A 37 15.06 -2.72 -0.04
N GLU A 38 14.14 -3.59 0.38
CA GLU A 38 13.15 -4.23 -0.51
C GLU A 38 12.18 -3.23 -1.15
N MET A 39 11.76 -2.20 -0.41
CA MET A 39 10.89 -1.12 -0.94
C MET A 39 11.52 -0.31 -2.07
N THR A 40 12.85 -0.34 -2.19
CA THR A 40 13.62 0.46 -3.16
C THR A 40 14.53 -0.39 -4.05
N ALA A 41 14.39 -1.72 -3.99
CA ALA A 41 15.21 -2.68 -4.72
C ALA A 41 15.01 -2.58 -6.23
N GLU A 42 13.76 -2.44 -6.67
CA GLU A 42 13.44 -2.22 -8.07
C GLU A 42 13.47 -0.73 -8.42
N LYS A 43 14.21 -0.39 -9.49
CA LYS A 43 14.38 0.98 -9.96
C LYS A 43 14.06 1.08 -11.44
N PRO A 44 13.53 2.23 -11.90
CA PRO A 44 13.17 2.37 -13.29
C PRO A 44 14.35 2.96 -14.09
N PHE A 45 14.73 2.26 -15.15
CA PHE A 45 15.79 2.63 -16.07
C PHE A 45 15.22 3.03 -17.43
N THR A 46 15.89 3.96 -18.10
CA THR A 46 15.57 4.32 -19.48
C THR A 46 16.48 3.55 -20.42
N LYS A 47 15.89 2.68 -21.24
CA LYS A 47 16.58 1.95 -22.32
C LYS A 47 16.13 2.52 -23.66
N TYR A 48 17.06 2.70 -24.58
CA TYR A 48 16.72 3.06 -25.95
C TYR A 48 16.58 1.82 -26.82
N SER A 49 15.48 1.72 -27.57
CA SER A 49 15.24 0.67 -28.54
C SER A 49 14.66 1.29 -29.81
N LYS A 50 15.30 1.04 -30.95
CA LYS A 50 14.93 1.61 -32.26
C LYS A 50 14.73 3.14 -32.22
N GLY A 51 15.60 3.86 -31.50
CA GLY A 51 15.54 5.32 -31.35
C GLY A 51 14.48 5.84 -30.38
N ARG A 52 13.69 4.98 -29.73
CA ARG A 52 12.69 5.37 -28.72
C ARG A 52 13.15 5.02 -27.30
N ALA A 53 12.95 5.95 -26.38
CA ALA A 53 13.12 5.70 -24.95
C ALA A 53 11.99 4.80 -24.44
N ILE A 54 12.37 3.68 -23.82
CA ILE A 54 11.49 2.71 -23.17
C ILE A 54 11.89 2.65 -21.69
N ARG A 55 10.89 2.72 -20.82
CA ARG A 55 11.05 2.54 -19.39
C ARG A 55 11.14 1.05 -19.08
N GLU A 56 12.14 0.63 -18.34
CA GLU A 56 12.32 -0.76 -17.91
C GLU A 56 12.64 -0.77 -16.42
N TRP A 57 11.86 -1.52 -15.64
CA TRP A 57 12.13 -1.70 -14.22
C TRP A 57 13.12 -2.83 -14.01
N ARG A 58 14.15 -2.59 -13.21
CA ARG A 58 15.22 -3.55 -12.94
C ARG A 58 15.55 -3.60 -11.46
N LYS A 59 15.88 -4.80 -10.97
CA LYS A 59 16.45 -5.07 -9.65
C LYS A 59 17.64 -6.01 -9.79
N SER A 60 18.51 -6.10 -8.77
CA SER A 60 19.57 -7.12 -8.76
C SER A 60 18.95 -8.51 -8.54
N ALA A 61 19.60 -9.55 -9.09
CA ALA A 61 19.07 -10.91 -9.03
C ALA A 61 18.94 -11.46 -7.59
N SER A 62 19.81 -11.01 -6.67
CA SER A 62 19.80 -11.38 -5.26
C SER A 62 18.81 -10.59 -4.42
N ASP A 63 18.26 -9.49 -4.93
CA ASP A 63 17.48 -8.57 -4.12
C ASP A 63 16.05 -9.07 -3.97
N ARG A 64 15.59 -9.09 -2.72
CA ARG A 64 14.18 -9.25 -2.35
C ARG A 64 13.41 -7.98 -2.73
N ASN A 65 12.14 -8.14 -3.12
CA ASN A 65 11.29 -7.06 -3.64
C ASN A 65 9.82 -7.16 -3.14
N GLU A 66 9.57 -8.05 -2.20
CA GLU A 66 8.24 -8.40 -1.71
C GLU A 66 7.54 -7.18 -1.10
N ALA A 67 8.29 -6.30 -0.41
CA ALA A 67 7.75 -5.07 0.15
C ALA A 67 7.20 -4.11 -0.93
N PHE A 68 7.99 -3.85 -1.99
CA PHE A 68 7.56 -2.97 -3.08
C PHE A 68 6.39 -3.58 -3.85
N ASP A 69 6.47 -4.87 -4.19
CA ASP A 69 5.41 -5.58 -4.90
C ASP A 69 4.11 -5.63 -4.09
N CYS A 70 4.16 -5.83 -2.77
CA CYS A 70 2.97 -5.74 -1.91
C CYS A 70 2.32 -4.35 -1.98
N ARG A 71 3.12 -3.27 -2.01
CA ARG A 71 2.59 -1.91 -2.14
C ARG A 71 1.95 -1.69 -3.51
N VAL A 72 2.52 -2.24 -4.57
CA VAL A 72 1.97 -2.20 -5.93
C VAL A 72 0.66 -2.98 -6.00
N TYR A 73 0.58 -4.17 -5.39
CA TYR A 73 -0.67 -4.95 -5.34
C TYR A 73 -1.76 -4.24 -4.53
N ALA A 74 -1.42 -3.63 -3.40
CA ALA A 74 -2.37 -2.82 -2.64
C ALA A 74 -2.91 -1.65 -3.47
N ALA A 75 -2.03 -0.98 -4.25
CA ALA A 75 -2.45 0.08 -5.18
C ALA A 75 -3.36 -0.47 -6.30
N ALA A 76 -3.06 -1.64 -6.86
CA ALA A 76 -3.88 -2.29 -7.86
C ALA A 76 -5.27 -2.66 -7.32
N ALA A 77 -5.34 -3.18 -6.09
CA ALA A 77 -6.61 -3.48 -5.42
C ALA A 77 -7.45 -2.21 -5.22
N LEU A 78 -6.81 -1.12 -4.76
CA LEU A 78 -7.50 0.17 -4.60
C LEU A 78 -8.04 0.72 -5.93
N GLU A 79 -7.26 0.70 -7.00
CA GLU A 79 -7.73 1.15 -8.32
C GLU A 79 -8.84 0.23 -8.88
N SER A 80 -8.81 -1.06 -8.55
CA SER A 80 -9.90 -1.99 -8.87
C SER A 80 -11.19 -1.61 -8.14
N LEU A 81 -11.11 -1.27 -6.85
CA LEU A 81 -12.25 -0.82 -6.08
C LEU A 81 -12.82 0.49 -6.65
N LYS A 82 -11.96 1.47 -6.93
CA LYS A 82 -12.37 2.76 -7.52
C LYS A 82 -13.08 2.57 -8.86
N SER A 83 -12.55 1.72 -9.73
CA SER A 83 -13.19 1.44 -11.03
C SER A 83 -14.53 0.70 -10.87
N SER A 84 -14.75 0.02 -9.75
CA SER A 84 -16.02 -0.61 -9.38
C SER A 84 -17.02 0.35 -8.70
N GLY A 85 -16.69 1.64 -8.59
CA GLY A 85 -17.56 2.67 -8.00
C GLY A 85 -17.26 3.02 -6.53
N PHE A 86 -16.16 2.53 -5.97
CA PHE A 86 -15.76 2.90 -4.61
C PHE A 86 -15.28 4.36 -4.54
N GLY A 87 -15.99 5.20 -3.77
CA GLY A 87 -15.63 6.59 -3.51
C GLY A 87 -14.59 6.71 -2.39
N LEU A 88 -13.31 6.80 -2.75
CA LEU A 88 -12.21 6.88 -1.79
C LEU A 88 -12.31 8.11 -0.86
N ASP A 89 -12.69 9.27 -1.40
CA ASP A 89 -12.78 10.51 -0.62
C ASP A 89 -13.93 10.45 0.38
N GLU A 90 -15.09 9.93 -0.02
CA GLU A 90 -16.24 9.70 0.87
C GLU A 90 -15.90 8.72 1.99
N GLU A 91 -15.20 7.64 1.67
CA GLU A 91 -14.75 6.68 2.68
C GLU A 91 -13.73 7.31 3.64
N ALA A 92 -12.81 8.14 3.14
CA ALA A 92 -11.85 8.85 3.97
C ALA A 92 -12.57 9.80 4.96
N LEU A 93 -13.59 10.53 4.49
CA LEU A 93 -14.45 11.37 5.35
C LEU A 93 -15.20 10.54 6.39
N ARG A 94 -15.76 9.39 6.00
CA ARG A 94 -16.43 8.46 6.90
C ARG A 94 -15.49 7.97 8.01
N ILE A 95 -14.28 7.53 7.66
CA ILE A 95 -13.27 7.06 8.63
C ILE A 95 -12.83 8.20 9.55
N ALA A 96 -12.57 9.40 9.01
CA ALA A 96 -12.20 10.56 9.82
C ALA A 96 -13.29 10.90 10.86
N ALA A 97 -14.57 10.80 10.48
CA ALA A 97 -15.69 10.99 11.41
C ALA A 97 -15.74 9.94 12.54
N LEU A 98 -15.28 8.71 12.29
CA LEU A 98 -15.19 7.65 13.30
C LEU A 98 -14.04 7.84 14.29
N VAL A 99 -12.95 8.50 13.86
CA VAL A 99 -11.73 8.74 14.66
C VAL A 99 -11.80 10.06 15.44
N ALA A 100 -12.85 10.87 15.24
CA ALA A 100 -13.11 12.05 16.07
C ALA A 100 -13.07 11.67 17.57
N PRO A 101 -12.44 12.48 18.44
CA PRO A 101 -12.10 12.06 19.80
C PRO A 101 -13.36 11.81 20.63
N GLY A 102 -13.77 10.55 20.71
CA GLY A 102 -14.62 10.05 21.77
C GLY A 102 -13.80 9.99 23.05
N LYS A 103 -14.19 10.79 24.04
CA LYS A 103 -13.97 10.71 25.51
C LYS A 103 -12.82 9.79 26.00
N PRO A 104 -11.91 10.25 26.89
CA PRO A 104 -10.74 9.48 27.32
C PRO A 104 -11.11 8.05 27.73
N ASP A 105 -10.36 7.10 27.18
CA ASP A 105 -10.44 5.67 27.43
C ASP A 105 -10.29 5.40 28.93
N ASN A 106 -11.44 5.33 29.60
CA ASN A 106 -11.58 4.56 30.82
C ASN A 106 -12.77 3.61 30.64
N ALA A 107 -12.65 2.73 29.64
CA ALA A 107 -13.57 1.64 29.42
C ALA A 107 -12.80 0.33 29.60
N ALA A 108 -13.16 -0.41 30.66
CA ALA A 108 -12.72 -1.77 30.91
C ALA A 108 -12.82 -2.64 29.63
N PRO A 109 -11.93 -3.62 29.44
CA PRO A 109 -11.84 -4.37 28.20
C PRO A 109 -13.19 -4.99 27.84
N ARG A 110 -13.78 -4.51 26.75
CA ARG A 110 -15.00 -5.11 26.18
C ARG A 110 -14.64 -6.50 25.66
N LYS A 111 -15.13 -7.54 26.33
CA LYS A 111 -15.01 -8.93 25.84
C LYS A 111 -15.78 -9.05 24.54
N ALA A 112 -15.07 -9.21 23.42
CA ALA A 112 -15.68 -9.53 22.14
C ALA A 112 -16.37 -10.91 22.22
N PRO A 113 -17.59 -11.09 21.68
CA PRO A 113 -18.21 -12.40 21.63
C PRO A 113 -17.44 -13.29 20.64
N MET A 114 -16.68 -14.25 21.17
CA MET A 114 -16.08 -15.31 20.37
C MET A 114 -17.19 -16.18 19.78
N THR A 115 -17.43 -16.05 18.47
CA THR A 115 -18.25 -17.02 17.74
C THR A 115 -17.44 -18.30 17.62
N ARG A 116 -17.78 -19.34 18.40
CA ARG A 116 -17.16 -20.66 18.26
C ARG A 116 -17.66 -21.30 16.96
N SER A 117 -16.75 -21.52 16.01
CA SER A 117 -17.05 -22.30 14.81
C SER A 117 -17.30 -23.76 15.19
N ARG A 118 -18.38 -24.38 14.67
CA ARG A 118 -18.72 -25.81 14.87
C ARG A 118 -17.79 -26.79 14.13
N PHE A 119 -16.64 -26.32 13.66
CA PHE A 119 -15.77 -27.10 12.78
C PHE A 119 -15.02 -28.24 13.49
N MET A 120 -15.07 -28.34 14.82
CA MET A 120 -14.38 -29.37 15.60
C MET A 120 -15.30 -30.30 16.42
N ASP A 121 -16.62 -30.28 16.21
CA ASP A 121 -17.56 -31.19 16.87
C ASP A 121 -17.87 -32.45 16.04
N ARG A 122 -16.86 -33.06 15.39
CA ARG A 122 -16.99 -34.35 14.69
C ARG A 122 -16.15 -35.43 15.37
#